data_AF-A0A7W1NDQ0-F1
#
_entry.id   AF-A0A7W1NDQ0-F1
#
_cell.length_a   1.000
_cell.length_b   1.000
_cell.length_c   1.000
_cell.angle_alpha   90.00
_cell.angle_beta   90.00
_cell.angle_gamma   90.00
#
_symmetry.space_group_name_H-M   'P 1'
#
loop_
_entity.id
_entity.type
_entity.pdbx_description
1 polymer ?
#
loop_
_entity_poly.entity_id
_entity_poly.type
_entity_poly.pdbx_seq_one_letter_code
_entity_poly.pdbx_strand_id
1 'polypeptide(L)'
;MSDLLRHPWFRVLLIATSIAAVCWALRETAIITLPIARALAEVALPLAIGFTIAYVLTPLVDALDRRGLHRWPATLVLFLVFGGAAVVTAILVVPAVVRQSSALAARLFQAEPFIDQDRDQRWDDGEPFEDRNGDGRYDASGLLAEWGSWARQQQDWVRHRLKLGLTPQALAFLDLYVQRTRLEREALSQGLDAARERLPAERWPSGFAVVDPD
;
A
#
# COMPACT_ATOMS: atom_id res chain seq x y z
N MET A 1 37.48 -34.44 -43.77
CA MET A 1 37.02 -33.78 -42.52
C MET A 1 37.69 -32.41 -42.27
N SER A 2 38.89 -32.15 -42.80
CA SER A 2 39.60 -30.86 -42.69
C SER A 2 39.00 -29.71 -43.50
N ASP A 3 38.17 -29.98 -44.52
CA ASP A 3 37.56 -28.93 -45.36
C ASP A 3 36.36 -28.24 -44.69
N LEU A 4 35.63 -28.93 -43.82
CA LEU A 4 34.54 -28.33 -43.02
C LEU A 4 35.07 -27.31 -42.00
N LEU A 5 36.27 -27.54 -41.45
CA LEU A 5 36.93 -26.64 -40.48
C LEU A 5 37.50 -25.35 -41.10
N ARG A 6 37.62 -25.29 -42.44
CA ARG A 6 38.06 -24.11 -43.18
C ARG A 6 36.90 -23.20 -43.61
N HIS A 7 35.66 -23.64 -43.46
CA HIS A 7 34.50 -22.85 -43.84
C HIS A 7 34.28 -21.68 -42.84
N PRO A 8 34.23 -20.42 -43.29
CA PRO A 8 34.21 -19.25 -42.41
C PRO A 8 33.00 -19.24 -41.46
N TRP A 9 31.83 -19.70 -41.93
CA TRP A 9 30.63 -19.81 -41.10
C TRP A 9 30.75 -20.82 -39.96
N PHE A 10 31.52 -21.89 -40.15
CA PHE A 10 31.71 -22.90 -39.10
C PHE A 10 32.55 -22.35 -37.93
N ARG A 11 33.56 -21.51 -38.24
CA ARG A 11 34.37 -20.83 -37.21
C ARG A 11 33.55 -19.83 -36.40
N VAL A 12 32.69 -19.07 -37.07
CA VAL A 12 31.77 -18.15 -36.39
C VAL A 12 30.82 -18.90 -35.47
N LEU A 13 30.28 -20.04 -35.92
CA LEU A 13 29.38 -20.86 -35.11
C LEU A 13 30.08 -21.46 -33.88
N LEU A 14 31.33 -21.92 -34.02
CA LEU A 14 32.13 -22.40 -32.88
C LEU A 14 32.47 -21.29 -31.87
N ILE A 15 32.79 -20.09 -32.34
CA ILE A 15 33.04 -18.94 -31.48
C ILE A 15 31.74 -18.56 -30.75
N ALA A 16 30.62 -18.50 -31.46
CA ALA A 16 29.32 -18.17 -30.89
C ALA A 16 28.87 -19.19 -29.82
N THR A 17 29.03 -20.49 -30.07
CA THR A 17 28.66 -21.53 -29.10
C THR A 17 29.58 -21.52 -27.88
N SER A 18 30.87 -21.22 -28.08
CA SER A 18 31.84 -21.08 -26.98
C SER A 18 31.51 -19.88 -26.10
N ILE A 19 31.19 -18.72 -26.71
CA ILE A 19 30.75 -17.53 -25.97
C ILE A 19 29.45 -17.81 -25.21
N ALA A 20 28.47 -18.46 -25.86
CA ALA A 20 27.22 -18.83 -25.22
C ALA A 20 27.43 -19.76 -24.02
N ALA A 21 28.32 -20.75 -24.13
CA ALA A 21 28.67 -21.64 -23.03
C ALA A 21 29.32 -20.90 -21.85
N VAL A 22 30.24 -19.97 -22.12
CA VAL A 22 30.88 -19.15 -21.08
C VAL A 22 29.87 -18.22 -20.40
N CYS A 23 29.00 -17.55 -21.16
CA CYS A 23 27.95 -16.69 -20.61
C CYS A 23 26.96 -17.48 -19.73
N TRP A 24 26.60 -18.69 -20.15
CA TRP A 24 25.73 -19.57 -19.36
C TRP A 24 26.39 -20.00 -18.04
N ALA A 25 27.67 -20.41 -18.08
CA ALA A 25 28.43 -20.77 -16.88
C ALA A 25 28.58 -19.59 -15.89
N LEU A 26 28.85 -18.38 -16.40
CA LEU A 26 28.93 -17.17 -15.60
C LEU A 26 27.59 -16.82 -14.96
N ARG A 27 26.49 -16.92 -15.72
CA ARG A 27 25.14 -16.66 -15.22
C ARG A 27 24.77 -17.63 -14.09
N GLU A 28 25.05 -18.92 -14.26
CA GLU A 28 24.70 -19.94 -13.26
C GLU A 28 25.47 -19.72 -11.95
N THR A 29 26.77 -19.40 -12.07
CA THR A 29 27.61 -19.06 -10.92
C THR A 29 27.10 -17.80 -10.21
N ALA A 30 26.69 -16.78 -10.96
CA ALA A 30 26.15 -15.54 -10.41
C ALA A 30 24.81 -15.75 -9.69
N ILE A 31 23.92 -16.59 -10.21
CA ILE A 31 22.62 -16.86 -9.58
C ILE A 31 22.78 -17.46 -8.17
N ILE A 32 23.79 -18.30 -7.95
CA ILE A 32 24.04 -18.92 -6.65
C ILE A 32 24.80 -17.98 -5.71
N THR A 33 25.83 -17.31 -6.22
CA THR A 33 26.73 -16.48 -5.38
C THR A 33 26.14 -15.11 -5.01
N LEU A 34 25.37 -14.48 -5.90
CA LEU A 34 24.81 -13.15 -5.68
C LEU A 34 23.83 -13.05 -4.49
N PRO A 35 22.88 -13.97 -4.26
CA PRO A 35 22.01 -13.91 -3.09
C PRO A 35 22.79 -14.10 -1.79
N ILE A 36 23.80 -14.99 -1.78
CA ILE A 36 24.68 -15.19 -0.61
C ILE A 36 25.49 -13.93 -0.34
N ALA A 37 26.07 -13.32 -1.37
CA ALA A 37 26.83 -12.08 -1.25
C ALA A 37 25.95 -10.92 -0.78
N ARG A 38 24.70 -10.82 -1.24
CA ARG A 38 23.74 -9.80 -0.77
C ARG A 38 23.34 -10.02 0.68
N ALA A 39 22.99 -11.26 1.05
CA ALA A 39 22.69 -11.59 2.44
C ALA A 39 23.89 -11.32 3.35
N LEU A 40 25.10 -11.64 2.90
CA LEU A 40 26.34 -11.32 3.64
C LEU A 40 26.56 -9.81 3.73
N ALA A 41 26.29 -9.05 2.66
CA ALA A 41 26.40 -7.59 2.65
C ALA A 41 25.37 -6.91 3.58
N GLU A 42 24.15 -7.43 3.64
CA GLU A 42 23.08 -6.96 4.54
C GLU A 42 23.47 -7.10 6.02
N VAL A 43 24.23 -8.15 6.38
CA VAL A 43 24.77 -8.34 7.74
C VAL A 43 26.11 -7.63 7.93
N ALA A 44 26.91 -7.49 6.86
CA ALA A 44 28.20 -6.81 6.91
C ALA A 44 28.05 -5.31 7.17
N LEU A 45 26.95 -4.68 6.71
CA LEU A 45 26.70 -3.26 6.94
C LEU A 45 26.55 -2.90 8.44
N PRO A 46 25.63 -3.50 9.22
CA PRO A 46 25.54 -3.25 10.65
C PRO A 46 26.80 -3.69 11.41
N LEU A 47 27.47 -4.76 10.97
CA LEU A 47 28.75 -5.17 11.54
C LEU A 47 29.84 -4.11 11.34
N ALA A 48 29.97 -3.58 10.12
CA ALA A 48 30.92 -2.53 9.80
C ALA A 48 30.61 -1.25 10.59
N ILE A 49 29.34 -0.86 10.70
CA ILE A 49 28.92 0.26 11.53
C ILE A 49 29.34 0.04 12.99
N GLY A 50 29.09 -1.16 13.55
CA GLY A 50 29.52 -1.51 14.91
C GLY A 50 31.03 -1.43 15.09
N PHE A 51 31.80 -1.92 14.10
CA PHE A 51 33.26 -1.86 14.12
C PHE A 51 33.78 -0.42 14.00
N THR A 52 33.18 0.41 13.14
CA THR A 52 33.50 1.83 13.01
C THR A 52 33.19 2.58 14.31
N ILE A 53 32.04 2.33 14.93
CA ILE A 53 31.69 2.91 16.23
C ILE A 53 32.71 2.48 17.27
N ALA A 54 33.01 1.18 17.38
CA ALA A 54 34.00 0.67 18.33
C ALA A 54 35.39 1.29 18.12
N TYR A 55 35.82 1.47 16.87
CA TYR A 55 37.09 2.10 16.52
C TYR A 55 37.17 3.56 16.98
N VAL A 56 36.07 4.31 16.88
CA VAL A 56 35.99 5.70 17.37
C VAL A 56 35.82 5.75 18.90
N LEU A 57 35.14 4.76 19.47
CA LEU A 57 34.78 4.72 20.88
C LEU A 57 35.94 4.28 21.79
N THR A 58 36.77 3.34 21.32
CA THR A 58 37.95 2.84 22.03
C THR A 58 38.92 3.95 22.44
N PRO A 59 39.38 4.87 21.57
CA PRO A 59 40.26 5.96 21.99
C PRO A 59 39.58 6.95 22.95
N LEU A 60 38.24 7.07 22.89
CA LEU A 60 37.47 7.87 23.85
C LEU A 60 37.48 7.24 25.25
N VAL A 61 37.37 5.90 25.32
CA VAL A 61 37.52 5.13 26.56
C VAL A 61 38.96 5.24 27.08
N ASP A 62 39.96 5.06 26.23
CA ASP A 62 41.38 5.17 26.62
C ASP A 62 41.74 6.60 27.07
N ALA A 63 41.10 7.63 26.51
CA ALA A 63 41.24 9.01 26.99
C ALA A 63 40.64 9.21 28.39
N LEU A 64 39.59 8.46 28.74
CA LEU A 64 38.98 8.48 30.06
C LEU A 64 39.81 7.69 31.09
N ASP A 65 40.33 6.52 30.70
CA ASP A 65 41.22 5.65 31.52
C ASP A 65 42.50 6.41 31.91
N ARG A 66 43.09 7.16 30.97
CA ARG A 66 44.27 8.02 31.22
C ARG A 66 44.04 9.15 32.23
N ARG A 67 42.79 9.51 32.55
CA ARG A 67 42.46 10.47 33.61
C ARG A 67 42.36 9.86 35.01
N GLY A 68 42.70 8.56 35.15
CA GLY A 68 42.82 7.88 36.44
C GLY A 68 41.59 7.06 36.83
N LEU A 69 40.62 6.89 35.94
CA LEU A 69 39.49 5.96 36.13
C LEU A 69 39.99 4.54 35.82
N HIS A 70 39.79 3.59 36.73
CA HIS A 70 40.04 2.17 36.44
C HIS A 70 39.20 1.72 35.23
N ARG A 71 39.70 0.80 34.41
CA ARG A 71 39.08 0.32 33.16
C ARG A 71 37.58 -0.01 33.21
N TRP A 72 37.08 -0.58 34.32
CA TRP A 72 35.65 -0.96 34.45
C TRP A 72 34.70 0.25 34.58
N PRO A 73 34.97 1.26 35.44
CA PRO A 73 34.13 2.46 35.48
C PRO A 73 34.15 3.29 34.19
N ALA A 74 35.21 3.24 33.38
CA ALA A 74 35.23 3.96 32.10
C ALA A 74 34.16 3.42 31.12
N THR A 75 34.07 2.10 31.00
CA THR A 75 33.03 1.44 30.19
C THR A 75 31.63 1.69 30.74
N LEU A 76 31.48 1.67 32.07
CA LEU A 76 30.19 1.94 32.73
C LEU A 76 29.71 3.38 32.47
N VAL A 77 30.59 4.37 32.63
CA VAL A 77 30.27 5.79 32.37
C VAL A 77 29.86 5.99 30.93
N LEU A 78 30.57 5.38 29.99
CA LEU A 78 30.23 5.49 28.57
C LEU A 78 28.86 4.87 28.27
N PHE A 79 28.57 3.69 28.82
CA PHE A 79 27.27 3.05 28.68
C PHE A 79 26.14 3.91 29.24
N LEU A 80 26.36 4.53 30.41
CA LEU A 80 25.40 5.44 31.03
C LEU A 80 25.19 6.72 30.22
N VAL A 81 26.26 7.30 29.67
CA VAL A 81 26.16 8.50 28.83
C VAL A 81 25.43 8.18 27.52
N PHE A 82 25.78 7.10 26.85
CA PHE A 82 25.18 6.73 25.57
C PHE A 82 23.73 6.26 25.75
N GLY A 83 23.47 5.41 26.74
CA GLY A 83 22.12 4.97 27.10
C GLY A 83 21.26 6.13 27.59
N GLY A 84 21.81 7.01 28.42
CA GLY A 84 21.15 8.23 28.88
C GLY A 84 20.80 9.16 27.72
N ALA A 85 21.73 9.41 26.79
CA ALA A 85 21.48 10.20 25.60
C ALA A 85 20.38 9.58 24.71
N ALA A 86 20.36 8.25 24.55
CA ALA A 86 19.32 7.55 23.81
C ALA A 86 17.94 7.69 24.49
N VAL A 87 17.89 7.55 25.83
CA VAL A 87 16.65 7.73 26.61
C VAL A 87 16.15 9.17 26.53
N VAL A 88 17.04 10.16 26.69
CA VAL A 88 16.68 11.58 26.53
C VAL A 88 16.17 11.85 25.12
N THR A 89 16.85 11.32 24.09
CA THR A 89 16.40 11.43 22.70
C THR A 89 15.01 10.82 22.53
N ALA A 90 14.76 9.63 23.07
CA ALA A 90 13.44 9.01 23.01
C ALA A 90 12.38 9.85 23.73
N ILE A 91 12.68 10.36 24.93
CA ILE A 91 11.77 11.23 25.70
C ILE A 91 11.44 12.51 24.93
N LEU A 92 12.34 13.04 24.11
CA LEU A 92 12.08 14.24 23.31
C LEU A 92 11.39 13.94 21.98
N VAL A 93 11.84 12.89 21.27
CA VAL A 93 11.40 12.55 19.92
C VAL A 93 10.04 11.86 19.94
N VAL A 94 9.81 10.88 20.81
CA VAL A 94 8.54 10.14 20.87
C VAL A 94 7.34 11.06 21.03
N PRO A 95 7.30 12.00 22.01
CA PRO A 95 6.14 12.86 22.14
C PRO A 95 6.03 13.87 20.99
N ALA A 96 7.14 14.26 20.35
CA ALA A 96 7.08 15.07 19.14
C ALA A 96 6.42 14.30 17.98
N VAL A 97 6.81 13.05 17.77
CA VAL A 97 6.21 12.16 16.76
C VAL A 97 4.73 11.93 17.06
N VAL A 98 4.34 11.72 18.32
CA VAL A 98 2.93 11.55 18.71
C VAL A 98 2.11 12.82 18.49
N ARG A 99 2.66 14.00 18.83
CA ARG A 99 1.99 15.28 18.54
C ARG A 99 1.85 15.52 17.04
N GLN A 100 2.88 15.21 16.27
CA GLN A 100 2.85 15.36 14.81
C GLN A 100 1.89 14.38 14.15
N SER A 101 1.84 13.12 14.61
CA SER A 101 0.94 12.11 14.06
C SER A 101 -0.52 12.37 14.43
N SER A 102 -0.81 12.83 15.65
CA SER A 102 -2.16 13.23 16.05
C SER A 102 -2.63 14.48 15.30
N ALA A 103 -1.76 15.46 15.07
CA ALA A 103 -2.08 16.62 14.25
C ALA A 103 -2.36 16.23 12.78
N LEU A 104 -1.57 15.32 12.22
CA LEU A 104 -1.81 14.79 10.88
C LEU A 104 -3.13 14.01 10.82
N ALA A 105 -3.40 13.15 11.80
CA ALA A 105 -4.64 12.38 11.86
C ALA A 105 -5.87 13.29 12.01
N ALA A 106 -5.80 14.33 12.83
CA ALA A 106 -6.88 15.31 12.97
C ALA A 106 -7.20 15.96 11.61
N ARG A 107 -6.19 16.41 10.87
CA ARG A 107 -6.34 16.97 9.52
C ARG A 107 -6.90 15.98 8.49
N LEU A 108 -6.55 14.70 8.61
CA LEU A 108 -7.01 13.67 7.67
C LEU A 108 -8.48 13.29 7.89
N PHE A 109 -8.97 13.30 9.13
CA PHE A 109 -10.25 12.68 9.49
C PHE A 109 -11.33 13.63 10.01
N GLN A 110 -10.98 14.77 10.61
CA GLN A 110 -11.98 15.62 11.26
C GLN A 110 -12.47 16.70 10.30
N ALA A 111 -13.80 16.76 10.11
CA ALA A 111 -14.46 17.95 9.59
C ALA A 111 -14.46 19.03 10.67
N GLU A 112 -14.29 20.28 10.26
CA GLU A 112 -14.35 21.41 11.17
C GLU A 112 -15.81 21.70 11.54
N PRO A 113 -16.14 21.87 12.83
CA PRO A 113 -17.48 22.29 13.21
C PRO A 113 -17.66 23.77 12.89
N PHE A 114 -18.83 24.12 12.38
CA PHE A 114 -19.26 25.50 12.21
C PHE A 114 -20.50 25.78 13.06
N ILE A 115 -20.69 27.05 13.38
CA ILE A 115 -21.91 27.52 14.03
C ILE A 115 -22.91 27.86 12.94
N ASP A 116 -23.83 26.94 12.72
CA ASP A 116 -24.97 27.09 11.83
C ASP A 116 -25.97 28.12 12.43
N GLN A 117 -25.92 29.36 11.94
CA GLN A 117 -26.75 30.46 12.41
C GLN A 117 -28.15 30.43 11.79
N ASP A 118 -28.27 29.98 10.55
CA ASP A 118 -29.51 30.00 9.79
C ASP A 118 -30.25 28.63 9.78
N ARG A 119 -29.60 27.60 10.33
CA ARG A 119 -30.07 26.21 10.52
C ARG A 119 -30.23 25.43 9.22
N ASP A 120 -29.46 25.76 8.18
CA ASP A 120 -29.56 25.11 6.87
C ASP A 120 -28.62 23.87 6.72
N GLN A 121 -27.82 23.57 7.75
CA GLN A 121 -26.83 22.49 7.80
C GLN A 121 -25.67 22.61 6.80
N ARG A 122 -25.45 23.78 6.23
CA ARG A 122 -24.34 24.08 5.32
C ARG A 122 -23.60 25.30 5.85
N TRP A 123 -22.29 25.32 5.63
CA TRP A 123 -21.51 26.50 5.99
C TRP A 123 -21.71 27.58 4.93
N ASP A 124 -22.13 28.76 5.38
CA ASP A 124 -22.26 29.96 4.57
C ASP A 124 -21.12 30.95 4.79
N ASP A 125 -20.81 31.73 3.74
CA ASP A 125 -19.69 32.68 3.72
C ASP A 125 -19.96 33.83 4.72
N GLY A 126 -19.46 33.68 5.95
CA GLY A 126 -19.72 34.58 7.07
C GLY A 126 -20.00 33.89 8.41
N GLU A 127 -20.23 32.57 8.41
CA GLU A 127 -20.45 31.82 9.63
C GLU A 127 -19.15 31.50 10.38
N PRO A 128 -19.12 31.66 11.71
CA PRO A 128 -17.95 31.31 12.49
C PRO A 128 -17.71 29.80 12.46
N PHE A 129 -16.49 29.38 12.12
CA PHE A 129 -16.05 28.00 12.18
C PHE A 129 -14.83 27.85 13.10
N GLU A 130 -14.66 26.64 13.64
CA GLU A 130 -13.46 26.30 14.42
C GLU A 130 -12.35 25.85 13.47
N ASP A 131 -11.45 26.78 13.11
CA ASP A 131 -10.23 26.48 12.36
C ASP A 131 -9.27 25.66 13.25
N ARG A 132 -9.38 24.34 13.15
CA ARG A 132 -8.54 23.41 13.90
C ARG A 132 -7.20 23.20 13.22
N ASN A 133 -7.12 23.43 11.91
CA ASN A 133 -5.97 23.09 11.11
C ASN A 133 -4.99 24.29 10.91
N GLY A 134 -5.47 25.52 11.15
CA GLY A 134 -4.77 26.80 11.08
C GLY A 134 -4.63 27.39 9.67
N ASP A 135 -5.46 26.99 8.70
CA ASP A 135 -5.34 27.40 7.29
C ASP A 135 -6.25 28.56 6.88
N GLY A 136 -7.14 29.00 7.77
CA GLY A 136 -8.06 30.12 7.56
C GLY A 136 -9.20 29.82 6.57
N ARG A 137 -9.50 28.55 6.29
CA ARG A 137 -10.61 28.11 5.43
C ARG A 137 -11.45 27.06 6.14
N TYR A 138 -12.75 27.06 5.87
CA TYR A 138 -13.66 26.06 6.41
C TYR A 138 -13.50 24.73 5.66
N ASP A 139 -13.10 23.68 6.39
CA ASP A 139 -13.02 22.31 5.85
C ASP A 139 -14.26 21.49 6.23
N ALA A 140 -15.21 21.38 5.31
CA ALA A 140 -16.45 20.60 5.47
C ALA A 140 -16.20 19.08 5.64
N SER A 141 -15.02 18.59 5.25
CA SER A 141 -14.68 17.19 5.33
C SER A 141 -13.16 17.02 5.40
N GLY A 142 -12.66 16.09 6.23
CA GLY A 142 -11.23 15.83 6.31
C GLY A 142 -10.63 15.44 4.96
N LEU A 143 -9.32 15.65 4.80
CA LEU A 143 -8.57 15.49 3.54
C LEU A 143 -8.80 14.13 2.84
N LEU A 144 -9.10 13.06 3.58
CA LEU A 144 -9.44 11.74 3.01
C LEU A 144 -10.79 11.71 2.30
N ALA A 145 -11.77 12.47 2.77
CA ALA A 145 -13.07 12.59 2.11
C ALA A 145 -12.93 13.35 0.78
N GLU A 146 -12.11 14.39 0.75
CA GLU A 146 -11.75 15.10 -0.48
C GLU A 146 -11.03 14.19 -1.46
N TRP A 147 -10.00 13.45 -1.01
CA TRP A 147 -9.29 12.50 -1.86
C TRP A 147 -10.21 11.38 -2.38
N GLY A 148 -11.17 10.92 -1.55
CA GLY A 148 -12.21 9.98 -1.95
C GLY A 148 -13.14 10.52 -3.02
N SER A 149 -13.47 11.82 -2.99
CA SER A 149 -14.23 12.46 -4.08
C SER A 149 -13.40 12.57 -5.37
N TRP A 150 -12.13 12.97 -5.28
CA TRP A 150 -11.21 13.00 -6.43
C TRP A 150 -11.02 11.60 -7.05
N ALA A 151 -10.83 10.56 -6.23
CA ALA A 151 -10.63 9.20 -6.71
C ALA A 151 -11.86 8.68 -7.49
N ARG A 152 -13.07 8.98 -7.00
CA ARG A 152 -14.32 8.70 -7.71
C ARG A 152 -14.43 9.49 -9.01
N GLN A 153 -14.05 10.76 -9.00
CA GLN A 153 -14.05 11.62 -10.19
C GLN A 153 -13.03 11.14 -11.25
N GLN A 154 -11.86 10.66 -10.83
CA GLN A 154 -10.84 10.10 -11.72
C GLN A 154 -11.29 8.77 -12.35
N GLN A 155 -12.03 7.95 -11.59
CA GLN A 155 -12.57 6.70 -12.14
C GLN A 155 -13.46 6.94 -13.36
N ASP A 156 -14.21 8.04 -13.42
CA ASP A 156 -15.08 8.34 -14.55
C ASP A 156 -14.27 8.74 -15.81
N TRP A 157 -13.19 9.52 -15.64
CA TRP A 157 -12.27 9.81 -16.74
C TRP A 157 -11.55 8.54 -17.24
N VAL A 158 -11.11 7.67 -16.34
CA VAL A 158 -10.46 6.39 -16.68
C VAL A 158 -11.42 5.47 -17.44
N ARG A 159 -12.67 5.36 -16.98
CA ARG A 159 -13.74 4.60 -17.66
C ARG A 159 -13.97 5.09 -19.08
N HIS A 160 -14.00 6.41 -19.27
CA HIS A 160 -14.18 7.02 -20.58
C HIS A 160 -12.95 6.82 -21.49
N ARG A 161 -11.73 6.87 -20.95
CA ARG A 161 -10.49 6.75 -21.75
C ARG A 161 -10.15 5.31 -22.12
N LEU A 162 -10.49 4.35 -21.27
CA LEU A 162 -10.30 2.92 -21.52
C LEU A 162 -11.47 2.27 -22.27
N LYS A 163 -12.53 3.02 -22.63
CA LYS A 163 -13.76 2.51 -23.27
C LYS A 163 -14.37 1.30 -22.53
N LEU A 164 -14.14 1.21 -21.22
CA LEU A 164 -14.70 0.17 -20.36
C LEU A 164 -16.12 0.52 -19.89
N GLY A 165 -16.63 1.69 -20.26
CA GLY A 165 -18.01 2.08 -20.03
C GLY A 165 -18.95 1.49 -21.08
N LEU A 166 -20.02 0.84 -20.63
CA LEU A 166 -21.23 0.62 -21.44
C LEU A 166 -21.60 1.96 -22.09
N THR A 167 -21.76 1.99 -23.41
CA THR A 167 -22.12 3.24 -24.11
C THR A 167 -23.44 3.79 -23.53
N PRO A 168 -23.72 5.10 -23.67
CA PRO A 168 -25.01 5.65 -23.26
C PRO A 168 -26.21 4.87 -23.85
N GLN A 169 -26.06 4.32 -25.05
CA GLN A 169 -27.06 3.43 -25.66
C GLN A 169 -27.17 2.07 -24.96
N ALA A 170 -26.05 1.47 -24.54
CA ALA A 170 -26.04 0.23 -23.80
C ALA A 170 -26.63 0.39 -22.38
N LEU A 171 -26.39 1.54 -21.72
CA LEU A 171 -27.03 1.88 -20.45
C LEU A 171 -28.54 2.07 -20.62
N ALA A 172 -28.98 2.78 -21.66
CA ALA A 172 -30.40 2.93 -21.96
C ALA A 172 -31.07 1.58 -22.30
N PHE A 173 -30.38 0.72 -23.04
CA PHE A 173 -30.84 -0.65 -23.31
C PHE A 173 -30.94 -1.48 -22.02
N LEU A 174 -29.96 -1.40 -21.13
CA LEU A 174 -29.98 -2.11 -19.85
C LEU A 174 -31.12 -1.61 -18.96
N ASP A 175 -31.35 -0.31 -18.89
CA ASP A 175 -32.47 0.25 -18.12
C ASP A 175 -33.82 -0.22 -18.68
N LEU A 176 -34.01 -0.14 -20.00
CA LEU A 176 -35.20 -0.68 -20.67
C LEU A 176 -35.36 -2.18 -20.47
N TYR A 177 -34.27 -2.95 -20.54
CA TYR A 177 -34.30 -4.39 -20.31
C TYR A 177 -34.65 -4.72 -18.86
N VAL A 178 -34.09 -4.01 -17.89
CA VAL A 178 -34.39 -4.15 -16.46
C VAL A 178 -35.84 -3.79 -16.17
N GLN A 179 -36.34 -2.67 -16.69
CA GLN A 179 -37.74 -2.28 -16.54
C GLN A 179 -38.69 -3.31 -17.17
N ARG A 180 -38.39 -3.76 -18.41
CA ARG A 180 -39.23 -4.71 -19.14
C ARG A 180 -39.28 -6.08 -18.46
N THR A 181 -38.17 -6.55 -17.92
CA THR A 181 -38.08 -7.88 -17.27
C THR A 181 -38.34 -7.84 -15.77
N ARG A 182 -38.73 -6.69 -15.20
CA ARG A 182 -38.96 -6.55 -13.75
C ARG A 182 -39.99 -7.55 -13.22
N LEU A 183 -41.15 -7.66 -13.90
CA LEU A 183 -42.22 -8.56 -13.49
C LEU A 183 -41.80 -10.03 -13.56
N GLU A 184 -41.07 -10.42 -14.59
CA GLU A 184 -40.55 -11.79 -14.77
C GLU A 184 -39.52 -12.13 -13.69
N ARG A 185 -38.62 -11.21 -13.37
CA ARG A 185 -37.62 -11.39 -12.32
C ARG A 185 -38.24 -11.45 -10.94
N GLU A 186 -39.25 -10.64 -10.69
CA GLU A 186 -39.98 -10.63 -9.42
C GLU A 186 -40.71 -11.96 -9.22
N ALA A 187 -41.39 -12.47 -10.26
CA ALA A 187 -41.99 -13.81 -10.25
C ALA A 187 -40.95 -14.92 -10.03
N LEU A 188 -39.81 -14.86 -10.73
CA LEU A 188 -38.70 -15.81 -10.55
C LEU A 188 -38.12 -15.77 -9.14
N SER A 189 -37.95 -14.59 -8.55
CA SER A 189 -37.44 -14.43 -7.19
C SER A 189 -38.41 -15.02 -6.17
N GLN A 190 -39.71 -14.74 -6.30
CA GLN A 190 -40.75 -15.30 -5.44
C GLN A 190 -40.85 -16.82 -5.58
N GLY A 191 -40.69 -17.36 -6.79
CA GLY A 191 -40.64 -18.81 -7.01
C GLY A 191 -39.41 -19.46 -6.38
N LEU A 192 -38.24 -18.82 -6.49
CA LEU A 192 -37.00 -19.26 -5.84
C LEU A 192 -37.10 -19.26 -4.31
N ASP A 193 -37.71 -18.22 -3.75
CA ASP A 193 -37.92 -18.12 -2.30
C ASP A 193 -38.95 -19.16 -1.82
N ALA A 194 -40.05 -19.35 -2.55
CA ALA A 194 -41.02 -20.41 -2.25
C ALA A 194 -40.40 -21.83 -2.33
N ALA A 195 -39.50 -22.07 -3.28
CA ALA A 195 -38.74 -23.32 -3.39
C ALA A 195 -37.77 -23.50 -2.22
N ARG A 196 -37.08 -22.42 -1.81
CA ARG A 196 -36.17 -22.43 -0.66
C ARG A 196 -36.92 -22.72 0.65
N GLU A 197 -38.12 -22.17 0.81
CA GLU A 197 -38.98 -22.36 1.97
C GLU A 197 -39.81 -23.66 1.93
N ARG A 198 -39.68 -24.46 0.86
CA ARG A 198 -40.41 -25.72 0.64
C ARG A 198 -41.93 -25.55 0.74
N LEU A 199 -42.46 -24.43 0.24
CA LEU A 199 -43.89 -24.18 0.22
C LEU A 199 -44.60 -25.14 -0.77
N PRO A 200 -45.83 -25.61 -0.47
CA PRO A 200 -46.61 -26.43 -1.37
C PRO A 200 -46.91 -25.69 -2.68
N ALA A 201 -46.99 -26.43 -3.80
CA ALA A 201 -47.10 -25.88 -5.15
C ALA A 201 -48.29 -24.90 -5.36
N GLU A 202 -49.35 -25.06 -4.57
CA GLU A 202 -50.53 -24.18 -4.54
C GLU A 202 -50.21 -22.73 -4.13
N ARG A 203 -49.12 -22.51 -3.40
CA ARG A 203 -48.67 -21.18 -2.95
C ARG A 203 -47.61 -20.55 -3.85
N TRP A 204 -47.25 -21.20 -4.95
CA TRP A 204 -46.26 -20.67 -5.87
C TRP A 204 -46.89 -19.57 -6.75
N PRO A 205 -46.10 -18.60 -7.25
CA PRO A 205 -46.60 -17.60 -8.17
C PRO A 205 -47.21 -18.27 -9.42
N SER A 206 -48.28 -17.70 -9.96
CA SER A 206 -49.09 -18.29 -11.04
C SER A 206 -48.33 -18.68 -12.32
N GLY A 207 -47.12 -18.15 -12.53
CA GLY A 207 -46.22 -18.52 -13.63
C GLY A 207 -45.47 -19.84 -13.45
N PHE A 208 -45.55 -20.49 -12.28
CA PHE A 208 -44.85 -21.75 -11.96
C PHE A 208 -45.80 -22.92 -11.69
N ALA A 209 -47.08 -22.79 -12.07
CA ALA A 209 -48.05 -23.86 -11.89
C ALA A 209 -47.55 -25.14 -12.56
N VAL A 210 -47.48 -26.21 -11.76
CA VAL A 210 -46.97 -27.52 -12.14
C VAL A 210 -47.76 -28.01 -13.35
N VAL A 211 -47.08 -28.26 -14.47
CA VAL A 211 -47.64 -29.07 -15.55
C VAL A 211 -47.78 -30.48 -14.98
N ASP A 212 -49.01 -30.90 -14.74
CA ASP A 212 -49.33 -32.23 -14.25
C ASP A 212 -48.78 -33.25 -15.26
N PRO A 213 -47.87 -34.16 -14.86
CA PRO A 213 -47.41 -35.20 -15.74
C PRO A 213 -48.44 -36.34 -15.69
N ASP A 214 -49.40 -36.29 -16.61
CA ASP A 214 -50.22 -37.48 -16.95
C ASP A 214 -49.33 -38.66 -17.40
#